data_AF-X1E459-F1
#
_entry.id   AF-X1E459-F1
#
_cell.length_a   1.000
_cell.length_b   1.000
_cell.length_c   1.000
_cell.angle_alpha   90.00
_cell.angle_beta   90.00
_cell.angle_gamma   90.00
#
_symmetry.space_group_name_H-M   'P 1'
#
loop_
_entity.id
_entity.type
_entity.pdbx_description
1 polymer ?
#
loop_
_entity_poly.entity_id
_entity_poly.type
_entity_poly.pdbx_seq_one_letter_code
_entity_poly.pdbx_strand_id
1 'polypeptide(L)'
;PKGSNIKFREREKVIDEITQEKLWNLSEKEYTEYFAAQESIEKLEERITLLKSQFIEPVVEKVRQQVENEFDEKYSEDYLDQTACYRCLVPIPPPDDKLIAACTLKGIPRNRNHCVLKAELNFEKKYGRMPDLDNDEDIYKLMELAQEELELLQERVFKENVSDEQFSTLSEEEIQKWRINIRDTFGPNYVFEDMENILGNKIAAVQTVSSIIASIQSQEALKLIFRAKGRDIGPPMDPPYVNYSGIYGIFEQVPVFKREDCIDCGDIEGEENVSIVVPFNS
;
A
#
# COMPACT_ATOMS: atom_id res chain seq x y z
N PRO A 1 7.41 9.08 59.30
CA PRO A 1 7.03 9.43 60.69
C PRO A 1 8.17 9.10 61.67
N LYS A 2 8.52 9.97 62.62
CA LYS A 2 9.50 9.61 63.67
C LYS A 2 8.96 8.41 64.44
N GLY A 3 9.69 7.29 64.41
CA GLY A 3 9.29 6.00 65.02
C GLY A 3 8.80 4.93 64.04
N SER A 4 8.69 5.20 62.74
CA SER A 4 8.42 4.15 61.74
C SER A 4 9.74 3.56 61.22
N ASN A 5 9.96 2.25 61.34
CA ASN A 5 11.11 1.50 60.79
C ASN A 5 11.16 1.46 59.23
N ILE A 6 10.64 2.50 58.57
CA ILE A 6 10.58 2.63 57.11
C ILE A 6 11.92 3.22 56.65
N LYS A 7 12.73 2.42 55.95
CA LYS A 7 13.97 2.89 55.31
C LYS A 7 13.61 3.77 54.10
N PHE A 8 14.15 4.98 54.06
CA PHE A 8 13.98 5.92 52.95
C PHE A 8 14.65 5.34 51.70
N ARG A 9 13.85 4.90 50.71
CA ARG A 9 14.32 4.13 49.54
C ARG A 9 15.22 4.93 48.59
N GLU A 10 15.11 6.26 48.57
CA GLU A 10 15.88 7.14 47.66
C GLU A 10 16.90 8.00 48.42
N ARG A 11 17.48 7.46 49.49
CA ARG A 11 18.37 8.21 50.38
C ARG A 11 19.59 8.75 49.67
N GLU A 12 20.19 7.96 48.77
CA GLU A 12 21.38 8.37 48.03
C GLU A 12 21.06 9.54 47.09
N LYS A 13 19.98 9.45 46.33
CA LYS A 13 19.54 10.53 45.44
C LYS A 13 19.31 11.87 46.16
N VAL A 14 18.63 11.83 47.30
CA VAL A 14 18.40 13.05 48.11
C VAL A 14 19.70 13.55 48.75
N ILE A 15 20.63 12.66 49.11
CA ILE A 15 21.96 13.06 49.58
C ILE A 15 22.74 13.74 48.47
N ASP A 16 22.70 13.23 47.25
CA ASP A 16 23.38 13.84 46.10
C ASP A 16 22.80 15.21 45.79
N GLU A 17 21.47 15.37 45.81
CA GLU A 17 20.79 16.66 45.64
C GLU A 17 21.21 17.68 46.70
N ILE A 18 21.21 17.30 47.98
CA ILE A 18 21.66 18.15 49.09
C ILE A 18 23.16 18.46 48.98
N THR A 19 23.96 17.50 48.50
CA THR A 19 25.40 17.68 48.32
C THR A 19 25.67 18.70 47.22
N GLN A 20 24.96 18.61 46.09
CA GLN A 20 25.01 19.61 45.03
C GLN A 20 24.65 21.00 45.57
N GLU A 21 23.52 21.13 46.27
CA GLU A 21 23.09 22.41 46.87
C GLU A 21 24.15 23.00 47.83
N LYS A 22 24.85 22.15 48.59
CA LYS A 22 25.95 22.59 49.45
C LYS A 22 27.19 23.00 48.67
N LEU A 23 27.53 22.29 47.59
CA LEU A 23 28.65 22.65 46.71
C LEU A 23 28.45 24.04 46.08
N TRP A 24 27.21 24.39 45.71
CA TRP A 24 26.86 25.72 45.20
C TRP A 24 27.05 26.86 46.22
N ASN A 25 26.94 26.56 47.51
CA ASN A 25 27.07 27.53 48.59
C ASN A 25 28.48 27.55 49.22
N LEU A 26 29.44 26.84 48.64
CA LEU A 26 30.81 26.82 49.13
C LEU A 26 31.47 28.20 48.98
N SER A 27 32.23 28.58 50.01
CA SER A 27 33.04 29.79 49.95
C SER A 27 34.42 29.48 49.37
N GLU A 28 34.86 30.34 48.45
CA GLU A 28 36.16 30.23 47.77
C GLU A 28 37.35 30.29 48.75
N LYS A 29 37.15 30.93 49.91
CA LYS A 29 38.15 31.07 50.98
C LYS A 29 38.36 29.78 51.78
N GLU A 30 37.36 28.92 51.88
CA GLU A 30 37.42 27.69 52.68
C GLU A 30 37.89 26.49 51.87
N TYR A 31 37.64 26.47 50.55
CA TYR A 31 37.95 25.34 49.67
C TYR A 31 38.78 25.77 48.45
N THR A 32 39.91 26.41 48.70
CA THR A 32 40.79 26.98 47.66
C THR A 32 41.27 25.95 46.63
N GLU A 33 41.63 24.74 47.05
CA GLU A 33 42.08 23.66 46.14
C GLU A 33 40.97 23.19 45.20
N TYR A 34 39.72 23.17 45.66
CA TYR A 34 38.57 22.77 44.85
C TYR A 34 38.31 23.78 43.73
N PHE A 35 38.25 25.07 44.06
CA PHE A 35 38.04 26.12 43.05
C PHE A 35 39.22 26.27 42.11
N ALA A 36 40.47 26.11 42.59
CA ALA A 36 41.65 26.08 41.73
C ALA A 36 41.63 24.90 40.74
N ALA A 37 41.14 23.73 41.17
CA ALA A 37 40.94 22.58 40.28
C ALA A 37 39.82 22.84 39.25
N GLN A 38 38.71 23.45 39.65
CA GLN A 38 37.64 23.84 38.71
C GLN A 38 38.14 24.84 37.66
N GLU A 39 38.85 25.89 38.07
CA GLU A 39 39.44 26.88 37.14
C GLU A 39 40.45 26.23 36.18
N SER A 40 41.21 25.25 36.69
CA SER A 40 42.14 24.47 35.85
C SER A 40 41.41 23.60 34.83
N ILE A 41 40.27 23.00 35.21
CA ILE A 41 39.41 22.24 34.31
C ILE A 41 38.82 23.16 33.24
N GLU A 42 38.29 24.32 33.63
CA GLU A 42 37.71 25.30 32.69
C GLU A 42 38.74 25.75 31.64
N LYS A 43 39.98 26.08 32.07
CA LYS A 43 41.08 26.40 31.15
C LYS A 43 41.44 25.25 30.20
N LEU A 44 41.36 24.00 30.67
CA LEU A 44 41.58 22.83 29.82
C LEU A 44 40.43 22.64 28.82
N GLU A 45 39.19 22.85 29.22
CA GLU A 45 38.01 22.79 28.34
C GLU A 45 38.06 23.88 27.26
N GLU A 46 38.43 25.11 27.62
CA GLU A 46 38.69 26.19 26.67
C GLU A 46 39.79 25.80 25.68
N ARG A 47 40.88 25.20 26.17
CA ARG A 47 41.98 24.74 25.32
C ARG A 47 41.54 23.62 24.38
N ILE A 48 40.75 22.66 24.86
CA ILE A 48 40.18 21.58 24.05
C ILE A 48 39.29 22.17 22.95
N THR A 49 38.45 23.15 23.29
CA THR A 49 37.56 23.83 22.35
C THR A 49 38.36 24.56 21.27
N LEU A 50 39.43 25.26 21.66
CA LEU A 50 40.33 25.93 20.73
C LEU A 50 41.07 24.94 19.81
N LEU A 51 41.52 23.80 20.35
CA LEU A 51 42.15 22.76 19.54
C LEU A 51 41.16 22.12 18.54
N LYS A 52 39.91 21.90 18.96
CA LYS A 52 38.85 21.40 18.09
C LYS A 52 38.61 22.36 16.92
N SER A 53 38.40 23.65 17.20
CA SER A 53 38.11 24.64 16.16
C SER A 53 39.31 24.94 15.24
N GLN A 54 40.53 24.91 15.76
CA GLN A 54 41.73 25.20 14.95
C GLN A 54 42.20 24.01 14.11
N PHE A 55 42.08 22.79 14.62
CA PHE A 55 42.73 21.63 13.99
C PHE A 55 41.76 20.54 13.54
N ILE A 56 40.65 20.33 14.26
CA ILE A 56 39.72 19.22 13.96
C ILE A 56 38.63 19.68 12.99
N GLU A 57 37.88 20.72 13.33
CA GLU A 57 36.78 21.24 12.52
C GLU A 57 37.21 21.57 11.08
N PRO A 58 38.38 22.19 10.81
CA PRO A 58 38.79 22.47 9.44
C PRO A 58 39.12 21.20 8.65
N VAL A 59 39.59 20.14 9.31
CA VAL A 59 39.83 18.85 8.67
C VAL A 59 38.51 18.14 8.39
N VAL A 60 37.59 18.14 9.35
CA VAL A 60 36.23 17.59 9.18
C VAL A 60 35.53 18.29 8.01
N GLU A 61 35.59 19.61 7.92
CA GLU A 61 34.96 20.38 6.85
C GLU A 61 35.60 20.10 5.48
N LYS A 62 36.93 19.95 5.42
CA LYS A 62 37.62 19.54 4.19
C LYS A 62 37.21 18.15 3.73
N VAL A 63 37.15 17.19 4.66
CA VAL A 63 36.70 15.81 4.36
C VAL A 63 35.24 15.83 3.93
N ARG A 64 34.39 16.62 4.59
CA ARG A 64 32.99 16.80 4.21
C ARG A 64 32.86 17.31 2.78
N GLN A 65 33.59 18.35 2.39
CA GLN A 65 33.57 18.87 1.03
C GLN A 65 34.06 17.83 0.00
N GLN A 66 35.05 17.02 0.35
CA GLN A 66 35.49 15.91 -0.51
C GLN A 66 34.38 14.87 -0.70
N VAL A 67 33.71 14.47 0.38
CA VAL A 67 32.58 13.54 0.31
C VAL A 67 31.43 14.14 -0.47
N GLU A 68 31.05 15.41 -0.23
CA GLU A 68 29.98 16.09 -0.96
C GLU A 68 30.24 16.14 -2.47
N ASN A 69 31.48 16.35 -2.90
CA ASN A 69 31.84 16.35 -4.32
C ASN A 69 31.79 14.95 -4.97
N GLU A 70 32.00 13.89 -4.19
CA GLU A 70 32.02 12.50 -4.69
C GLU A 70 30.72 11.74 -4.36
N PHE A 71 29.79 12.35 -3.62
CA PHE A 71 28.61 11.68 -3.07
C PHE A 71 27.72 11.14 -4.19
N ASP A 72 27.34 12.01 -5.12
CA ASP A 72 26.43 11.66 -6.20
C ASP A 72 27.00 10.58 -7.12
N GLU A 73 28.32 10.59 -7.36
CA GLU A 73 28.96 9.63 -8.28
C GLU A 73 29.34 8.29 -7.64
N LYS A 74 29.73 8.28 -6.35
CA LYS A 74 30.28 7.06 -5.71
C LYS A 74 29.37 6.42 -4.67
N TYR A 75 28.48 7.20 -4.05
CA TYR A 75 27.76 6.74 -2.86
C TYR A 75 26.24 6.79 -3.04
N SER A 76 25.71 7.63 -3.94
CA SER A 76 24.27 7.84 -4.06
C SER A 76 23.47 6.57 -4.34
N GLU A 77 23.95 5.70 -5.23
CA GLU A 77 23.30 4.44 -5.59
C GLU A 77 23.12 3.51 -4.38
N ASP A 78 24.17 3.35 -3.57
CA ASP A 78 24.16 2.50 -2.37
C ASP A 78 23.11 2.93 -1.32
N TYR A 79 22.76 4.22 -1.30
CA TYR A 79 21.81 4.79 -0.33
C TYR A 79 20.41 5.02 -0.89
N LEU A 80 20.26 5.22 -2.20
CA LEU A 80 18.96 5.46 -2.83
C LEU A 80 18.27 4.17 -3.25
N ASP A 81 19.02 3.13 -3.62
CA ASP A 81 18.47 1.92 -4.24
C ASP A 81 18.40 0.72 -3.28
N GLN A 82 17.88 0.96 -2.08
CA GLN A 82 17.76 -0.03 -1.01
C GLN A 82 16.37 -0.68 -0.92
N THR A 83 15.31 0.02 -1.36
CA THR A 83 13.93 -0.44 -1.20
C THR A 83 13.38 -1.09 -2.46
N ALA A 84 12.45 -2.02 -2.28
CA ALA A 84 11.79 -2.68 -3.41
C ALA A 84 10.99 -1.68 -4.23
N CYS A 85 11.17 -1.68 -5.55
CA CYS A 85 10.32 -0.91 -6.46
C CYS A 85 8.97 -1.61 -6.67
N TYR A 86 8.06 -0.93 -7.38
CA TYR A 86 6.76 -1.50 -7.75
C TYR A 86 6.90 -2.82 -8.53
N ARG A 87 7.88 -2.95 -9.43
CA ARG A 87 8.08 -4.15 -10.25
C ARG A 87 8.56 -5.36 -9.46
N CYS A 88 9.29 -5.16 -8.36
CA CYS A 88 9.65 -6.25 -7.45
C CYS A 88 8.42 -7.01 -6.93
N LEU A 89 7.27 -6.33 -6.86
CA LEU A 89 6.02 -6.81 -6.29
C LEU A 89 5.02 -7.34 -7.32
N VAL A 90 5.26 -7.17 -8.63
CA VAL A 90 4.30 -7.62 -9.65
C VAL A 90 4.31 -9.16 -9.73
N PRO A 91 3.13 -9.83 -9.77
CA PRO A 91 1.79 -9.26 -9.93
C PRO A 91 1.06 -8.97 -8.60
N ILE A 92 0.93 -7.69 -8.25
CA ILE A 92 -0.02 -7.17 -7.25
C ILE A 92 -0.63 -5.90 -7.87
N PRO A 93 -1.60 -6.09 -8.78
CA PRO A 93 -3.01 -6.29 -8.40
C PRO A 93 -3.55 -7.63 -8.90
N PRO A 94 -4.73 -8.08 -8.41
CA PRO A 94 -5.42 -9.21 -9.02
C PRO A 94 -5.61 -8.94 -10.53
N PRO A 95 -5.58 -9.98 -11.38
CA PRO A 95 -5.91 -9.81 -12.79
C PRO A 95 -7.29 -9.15 -12.90
N ASP A 96 -7.42 -8.18 -13.80
CA ASP A 96 -8.70 -7.55 -14.11
C ASP A 96 -9.72 -8.64 -14.43
N ASP A 97 -10.89 -8.62 -13.79
CA ASP A 97 -11.98 -9.58 -14.03
C ASP A 97 -12.44 -9.56 -15.51
N LYS A 98 -12.12 -8.50 -16.25
CA LYS A 98 -12.29 -8.40 -17.71
C LYS A 98 -11.32 -9.24 -18.53
N LEU A 99 -10.22 -9.73 -17.95
CA LEU A 99 -9.25 -10.58 -18.63
C LEU A 99 -9.82 -12.00 -18.79
N ILE A 100 -10.80 -12.11 -19.68
CA ILE A 100 -11.46 -13.35 -20.02
C ILE A 100 -10.88 -13.86 -21.31
N ALA A 101 -10.61 -15.17 -21.38
CA ALA A 101 -10.16 -15.79 -22.61
C ALA A 101 -11.13 -15.47 -23.76
N ALA A 102 -10.59 -14.99 -24.89
CA ALA A 102 -11.39 -14.61 -26.06
C ALA A 102 -12.31 -15.74 -26.57
N CYS A 103 -11.96 -17.00 -26.32
CA CYS A 103 -12.79 -18.16 -26.63
C CYS A 103 -14.10 -18.20 -25.82
N THR A 104 -14.12 -17.61 -24.61
CA THR A 104 -15.31 -17.49 -23.76
C THR A 104 -16.22 -16.37 -24.23
N LEU A 105 -15.64 -15.26 -24.68
CA LEU A 105 -16.37 -14.09 -25.20
C LEU A 105 -16.96 -14.34 -26.58
N LYS A 106 -16.19 -14.97 -27.48
CA LYS A 106 -16.65 -15.42 -28.80
C LYS A 106 -17.55 -16.66 -28.71
N GLY A 107 -17.37 -17.45 -27.66
CA GLY A 107 -18.06 -18.70 -27.43
C GLY A 107 -19.22 -18.57 -26.44
N ILE A 108 -19.21 -19.45 -25.44
CA ILE A 108 -20.36 -19.69 -24.57
C ILE A 108 -20.12 -19.02 -23.21
N PRO A 109 -20.97 -18.06 -22.79
CA PRO A 109 -20.86 -17.46 -21.46
C PRO A 109 -21.10 -18.51 -20.38
N ARG A 110 -20.38 -18.39 -19.26
CA ARG A 110 -20.39 -19.37 -18.16
C ARG A 110 -20.84 -18.79 -16.82
N ASN A 111 -20.78 -17.48 -16.67
CA ASN A 111 -21.22 -16.76 -15.48
C ASN A 111 -21.96 -15.49 -15.92
N ARG A 112 -22.52 -14.78 -14.95
CA ARG A 112 -23.22 -13.51 -15.13
C ARG A 112 -22.32 -12.47 -15.84
N ASN A 113 -21.11 -12.22 -15.32
CA ASN A 113 -20.21 -11.21 -15.90
C ASN A 113 -19.86 -11.48 -17.38
N HIS A 114 -19.73 -12.74 -17.79
CA HIS A 114 -19.50 -13.11 -19.19
C HIS A 114 -20.66 -12.70 -20.10
N CYS A 115 -21.90 -12.74 -19.61
CA CYS A 115 -23.07 -12.30 -20.37
C CYS A 115 -22.99 -10.79 -20.66
N VAL A 116 -22.54 -9.97 -19.71
CA VAL A 116 -22.36 -8.52 -19.90
C VAL A 116 -21.25 -8.23 -20.91
N LEU A 117 -20.10 -8.89 -20.78
CA LEU A 117 -18.99 -8.72 -21.72
C LEU A 117 -19.35 -9.21 -23.13
N LYS A 118 -20.16 -10.26 -23.24
CA LYS A 118 -20.71 -10.71 -24.53
C LYS A 118 -21.76 -9.75 -25.07
N ALA A 119 -22.56 -9.13 -24.20
CA ALA A 119 -23.52 -8.11 -24.59
C ALA A 119 -22.83 -6.86 -25.16
N GLU A 120 -21.67 -6.45 -24.63
CA GLU A 120 -20.84 -5.38 -25.20
C GLU A 120 -20.42 -5.71 -26.65
N LEU A 121 -19.94 -6.94 -26.90
CA LEU A 121 -19.61 -7.40 -28.26
C LEU A 121 -20.84 -7.47 -29.17
N ASN A 122 -22.00 -7.87 -28.64
CA ASN A 122 -23.24 -7.91 -29.41
C ASN A 122 -23.77 -6.50 -29.69
N PHE A 123 -23.57 -5.56 -28.76
CA PHE A 123 -23.91 -4.14 -28.93
C PHE A 123 -23.10 -3.57 -30.09
N GLU A 124 -21.79 -3.81 -30.11
CA GLU A 124 -20.92 -3.39 -31.21
C GLU A 124 -21.37 -3.95 -32.55
N LYS A 125 -21.69 -5.25 -32.62
CA LYS A 125 -22.22 -5.88 -33.83
C LYS A 125 -23.56 -5.30 -34.28
N LYS A 126 -24.43 -4.91 -33.35
CA LYS A 126 -25.80 -4.43 -33.63
C LYS A 126 -25.82 -2.95 -34.02
N TYR A 127 -25.01 -2.13 -33.38
CA TYR A 127 -25.03 -0.67 -33.52
C TYR A 127 -23.80 -0.10 -34.22
N GLY A 128 -22.80 -0.92 -34.54
CA GLY A 128 -21.58 -0.51 -35.27
C GLY A 128 -20.63 0.37 -34.46
N ARG A 129 -20.79 0.40 -33.13
CA ARG A 129 -19.98 1.18 -32.19
C ARG A 129 -20.04 0.55 -30.81
N MET A 130 -19.04 0.83 -29.98
CA MET A 130 -19.06 0.46 -28.55
C MET A 130 -20.17 1.22 -27.80
N PRO A 131 -20.73 0.62 -26.72
CA PRO A 131 -21.68 1.31 -25.86
C PRO A 131 -20.99 2.47 -25.13
N ASP A 132 -21.69 3.60 -25.02
CA ASP A 132 -21.25 4.72 -24.19
C ASP A 132 -21.79 4.53 -22.77
N LEU A 133 -20.90 4.31 -21.80
CA LEU A 133 -21.27 4.09 -20.40
C LEU A 133 -21.65 5.37 -19.66
N ASP A 134 -21.52 6.55 -20.29
CA ASP A 134 -22.03 7.81 -19.74
C ASP A 134 -23.42 8.15 -20.34
N ASN A 135 -23.94 7.32 -21.24
CA ASN A 135 -25.24 7.50 -21.88
C ASN A 135 -26.26 6.46 -21.40
N ASP A 136 -27.27 6.92 -20.66
CA ASP A 136 -28.33 6.08 -20.12
C ASP A 136 -29.01 5.20 -21.18
N GLU A 137 -29.25 5.71 -22.40
CA GLU A 137 -29.94 4.96 -23.46
C GLU A 137 -29.11 3.77 -23.94
N ASP A 138 -27.79 3.93 -24.02
CA ASP A 138 -26.87 2.87 -24.39
C ASP A 138 -26.78 1.82 -23.29
N ILE A 139 -26.79 2.24 -22.03
CA ILE A 139 -26.81 1.33 -20.88
C ILE A 139 -28.10 0.50 -20.87
N TYR A 140 -29.27 1.11 -21.14
CA TYR A 140 -30.53 0.34 -21.22
C TYR A 140 -30.48 -0.71 -22.34
N LYS A 141 -30.03 -0.33 -23.53
CA LYS A 141 -29.87 -1.26 -24.67
C LYS A 141 -28.86 -2.37 -24.37
N LEU A 142 -27.77 -2.04 -23.69
CA LEU A 142 -26.76 -3.00 -23.27
C LEU A 142 -27.31 -3.96 -22.21
N MET A 143 -28.07 -3.45 -21.23
CA MET A 143 -28.73 -4.25 -20.20
C MET A 143 -29.73 -5.23 -20.80
N GLU A 144 -30.52 -4.81 -21.80
CA GLU A 144 -31.42 -5.70 -22.54
C GLU A 144 -30.64 -6.84 -23.20
N LEU A 145 -29.56 -6.53 -23.92
CA LEU A 145 -28.71 -7.56 -24.55
C LEU A 145 -28.04 -8.49 -23.53
N ALA A 146 -27.63 -7.96 -22.37
CA ALA A 146 -27.07 -8.75 -21.29
C ALA A 146 -28.11 -9.68 -20.65
N GLN A 147 -29.34 -9.19 -20.48
CA GLN A 147 -30.46 -9.96 -19.96
C GLN A 147 -30.84 -11.11 -20.92
N GLU A 148 -30.88 -10.85 -22.22
CA GLU A 148 -31.07 -11.88 -23.25
C GLU A 148 -30.00 -12.99 -23.15
N GLU A 149 -28.72 -12.62 -23.01
CA GLU A 149 -27.63 -13.59 -22.87
C GLU A 149 -27.69 -14.37 -21.54
N LEU A 150 -28.17 -13.75 -20.46
CA LEU A 150 -28.39 -14.43 -19.17
C LEU A 150 -29.53 -15.44 -19.24
N GLU A 151 -30.63 -15.11 -19.92
CA GLU A 151 -31.75 -16.04 -20.11
C GLU A 151 -31.33 -17.24 -20.96
N LEU A 152 -30.59 -17.00 -22.06
CA LEU A 152 -30.01 -18.07 -22.87
C LEU A 152 -29.05 -18.97 -22.08
N LEU A 153 -28.26 -18.40 -21.17
CA LEU A 153 -27.40 -19.15 -20.25
C LEU A 153 -28.23 -20.04 -19.32
N GLN A 154 -29.25 -19.48 -18.67
CA GLN A 154 -30.10 -20.20 -17.72
C GLN A 154 -30.87 -21.33 -18.41
N GLU A 155 -31.43 -21.10 -19.60
CA GLU A 155 -32.12 -22.11 -20.38
C GLU A 155 -31.19 -23.25 -20.80
N ARG A 156 -29.96 -22.92 -21.22
CA ARG A 156 -28.98 -23.93 -21.60
C ARG A 156 -28.61 -24.81 -20.42
N VAL A 157 -28.29 -24.21 -19.27
CA VAL A 157 -27.96 -24.95 -18.04
C VAL A 157 -29.13 -25.83 -17.61
N PHE A 158 -30.36 -25.36 -17.77
CA PHE A 158 -31.54 -26.17 -17.51
C PHE A 158 -31.61 -27.41 -18.45
N LYS A 159 -31.42 -27.22 -19.76
CA LYS A 159 -31.43 -28.32 -20.75
C LYS A 159 -30.26 -29.31 -20.58
N GLU A 160 -29.10 -28.84 -20.14
CA GLU A 160 -27.94 -29.69 -19.88
C GLU A 160 -28.14 -30.58 -18.64
N ASN A 161 -28.89 -30.09 -17.64
CA ASN A 161 -29.12 -30.81 -16.38
C ASN A 161 -30.41 -31.64 -16.37
N VAL A 162 -31.34 -31.38 -17.29
CA VAL A 162 -32.61 -32.11 -17.41
C VAL A 162 -32.71 -32.71 -18.81
N SER A 163 -32.56 -34.03 -18.92
CA SER A 163 -32.73 -34.71 -20.20
C SER A 163 -34.19 -34.69 -20.66
N ASP A 164 -34.42 -34.81 -21.98
CA ASP A 164 -35.77 -34.80 -22.56
C ASP A 164 -36.68 -35.90 -21.96
N GLU A 165 -36.10 -37.04 -21.57
CA GLU A 165 -36.80 -38.13 -20.89
C GLU A 165 -37.23 -37.75 -19.47
N GLN A 166 -36.35 -37.08 -18.70
CA GLN A 166 -36.66 -36.62 -17.34
C GLN A 166 -37.68 -35.48 -17.35
N PHE A 167 -37.62 -34.59 -18.34
CA PHE A 167 -38.56 -33.48 -18.51
C PHE A 167 -40.01 -33.95 -18.65
N SER A 168 -40.23 -35.11 -19.28
CA SER A 168 -41.57 -35.70 -19.44
C SER A 168 -42.15 -36.34 -18.18
N THR A 169 -41.31 -36.58 -17.16
CA THR A 169 -41.69 -37.24 -15.90
C THR A 169 -41.75 -36.29 -14.69
N LEU A 170 -41.18 -35.09 -14.82
CA LEU A 170 -41.13 -34.10 -13.75
C LEU A 170 -42.46 -33.37 -13.61
N SER A 171 -42.87 -33.11 -12.36
CA SER A 171 -44.02 -32.26 -12.08
C SER A 171 -43.71 -30.78 -12.35
N GLU A 172 -44.73 -29.98 -12.65
CA GLU A 172 -44.57 -28.52 -12.87
C GLU A 172 -43.90 -27.82 -11.67
N GLU A 173 -44.15 -28.30 -10.45
CA GLU A 173 -43.55 -27.78 -9.22
C GLU A 173 -42.04 -28.04 -9.12
N GLU A 174 -41.58 -29.22 -9.57
CA GLU A 174 -40.15 -29.55 -9.60
C GLU A 174 -39.42 -28.72 -10.65
N ILE A 175 -40.02 -28.54 -11.82
CA ILE A 175 -39.48 -27.68 -12.88
C ILE A 175 -39.31 -26.24 -12.38
N GLN A 176 -40.30 -25.71 -11.64
CA GLN A 176 -40.19 -24.38 -11.04
C GLN A 176 -39.07 -24.31 -9.99
N LYS A 177 -38.92 -25.32 -9.12
CA LYS A 177 -37.81 -25.37 -8.16
C LYS A 177 -36.44 -25.37 -8.85
N TRP A 178 -36.29 -26.13 -9.93
CA TRP A 178 -35.05 -26.14 -10.73
C TRP A 178 -34.76 -24.76 -11.34
N ARG A 179 -35.77 -24.10 -11.91
CA ARG A 179 -35.60 -22.74 -12.47
C ARG A 179 -35.24 -21.70 -11.40
N ILE A 180 -35.84 -21.80 -10.21
CA ILE A 180 -35.50 -20.93 -9.07
C ILE A 180 -34.06 -21.17 -8.64
N ASN A 181 -33.64 -22.43 -8.46
CA ASN A 181 -32.27 -22.76 -8.09
C ASN A 181 -31.23 -22.23 -9.10
N ILE A 182 -31.53 -22.35 -10.40
CA ILE A 182 -30.66 -21.83 -11.46
C ILE A 182 -30.58 -20.30 -11.36
N ARG A 183 -31.71 -19.61 -11.18
CA ARG A 183 -31.73 -18.15 -10.99
C ARG A 183 -30.93 -17.74 -9.76
N ASP A 184 -31.07 -18.44 -8.64
CA ASP A 184 -30.30 -18.15 -7.41
C ASP A 184 -28.80 -18.39 -7.61
N THR A 185 -28.43 -19.35 -8.45
CA THR A 185 -27.02 -19.68 -8.75
C THR A 185 -26.35 -18.63 -9.66
N PHE A 186 -27.05 -18.16 -10.70
CA PHE A 186 -26.49 -17.20 -11.66
C PHE A 186 -26.80 -15.74 -11.32
N GLY A 187 -27.61 -15.50 -10.29
CA GLY A 187 -27.99 -14.17 -9.81
C GLY A 187 -29.30 -13.65 -10.41
N PRO A 188 -29.82 -12.54 -9.85
CA PRO A 188 -31.03 -11.91 -10.34
C PRO A 188 -30.81 -11.27 -11.73
N ASN A 189 -31.93 -10.85 -12.33
CA ASN A 189 -31.93 -10.03 -13.53
C ASN A 189 -31.03 -8.81 -13.35
N TYR A 190 -30.48 -8.32 -14.46
CA TYR A 190 -29.63 -7.13 -14.41
C TYR A 190 -30.39 -5.89 -14.00
N VAL A 191 -29.72 -5.06 -13.22
CA VAL A 191 -30.08 -3.66 -13.00
C VAL A 191 -29.11 -2.77 -13.75
N PHE A 192 -29.48 -1.51 -13.93
CA PHE A 192 -28.69 -0.52 -14.66
C PHE A 192 -27.24 -0.43 -14.15
N GLU A 193 -27.09 -0.43 -12.83
CA GLU A 193 -25.80 -0.29 -12.14
C GLU A 193 -24.87 -1.48 -12.41
N ASP A 194 -25.40 -2.66 -12.75
CA ASP A 194 -24.56 -3.83 -13.06
C ASP A 194 -23.72 -3.61 -14.32
N MET A 195 -24.27 -2.91 -15.32
CA MET A 195 -23.56 -2.64 -16.57
C MET A 195 -22.34 -1.76 -16.30
N GLU A 196 -22.54 -0.70 -15.54
CA GLU A 196 -21.47 0.21 -15.14
C GLU A 196 -20.45 -0.46 -14.21
N ASN A 197 -20.89 -1.33 -13.29
CA ASN A 197 -19.98 -1.97 -12.35
C ASN A 197 -19.10 -3.01 -13.06
N ILE A 198 -19.69 -3.84 -13.91
CA ILE A 198 -18.99 -4.93 -14.60
C ILE A 198 -18.14 -4.37 -15.76
N LEU A 199 -18.67 -3.49 -16.60
CA LEU A 199 -17.90 -2.89 -17.70
C LEU A 199 -17.04 -1.71 -17.26
N GLY A 200 -17.39 -0.99 -16.21
CA GLY A 200 -16.54 0.08 -15.68
C GLY A 200 -15.40 -0.45 -14.79
N ASN A 201 -15.41 -1.75 -14.45
CA ASN A 201 -14.56 -2.34 -13.41
C ASN A 201 -14.55 -1.44 -12.15
N LYS A 202 -15.75 -0.98 -11.74
CA LYS A 202 -15.88 -0.01 -10.66
C LYS A 202 -15.46 -0.67 -9.35
N ILE A 203 -14.32 -0.25 -8.84
CA ILE A 203 -13.83 -0.68 -7.53
C ILE A 203 -14.63 0.05 -6.46
N ALA A 204 -15.25 -0.69 -5.54
CA ALA A 204 -15.95 -0.11 -4.41
C ALA A 204 -14.99 0.75 -3.57
N ALA A 205 -15.26 2.05 -3.48
CA ALA A 205 -14.43 3.01 -2.75
C ALA A 205 -15.18 3.55 -1.53
N VAL A 206 -14.56 3.41 -0.35
CA VAL A 206 -15.08 3.95 0.91
C VAL A 206 -14.13 5.03 1.42
N GLN A 207 -14.64 6.23 1.67
CA GLN A 207 -13.86 7.40 2.06
C GLN A 207 -12.96 7.17 3.30
N THR A 208 -13.40 6.32 4.23
CA THR A 208 -12.65 6.00 5.44
C THR A 208 -11.35 5.27 5.13
N VAL A 209 -11.38 4.29 4.21
CA VAL A 209 -10.19 3.54 3.77
C VAL A 209 -9.20 4.49 3.10
N SER A 210 -9.69 5.33 2.18
CA SER A 210 -8.84 6.34 1.51
C SER A 210 -8.20 7.32 2.50
N SER A 211 -8.96 7.76 3.52
CA SER A 211 -8.44 8.64 4.57
C SER A 211 -7.32 7.99 5.40
N ILE A 212 -7.45 6.70 5.70
CA ILE A 212 -6.44 5.93 6.45
C ILE A 212 -5.16 5.79 5.64
N ILE A 213 -5.26 5.36 4.39
CA ILE A 213 -4.08 5.22 3.50
C ILE A 213 -3.41 6.58 3.26
N ALA A 214 -4.20 7.62 3.00
CA ALA A 214 -3.66 8.97 2.78
C ALA A 214 -2.97 9.52 4.04
N SER A 215 -3.48 9.22 5.23
CA SER A 215 -2.84 9.61 6.50
C SER A 215 -1.46 8.96 6.65
N ILE A 216 -1.35 7.66 6.38
CA ILE A 216 -0.07 6.92 6.44
C ILE A 216 0.92 7.50 5.43
N GLN A 217 0.49 7.66 4.17
CA GLN A 217 1.34 8.23 3.11
C GLN A 217 1.81 9.65 3.46
N SER A 218 0.94 10.48 4.04
CA SER A 218 1.28 11.84 4.43
C SER A 218 2.31 11.88 5.56
N GLN A 219 2.20 10.99 6.54
CA GLN A 219 3.18 10.88 7.62
C GLN A 219 4.56 10.45 7.11
N GLU A 220 4.61 9.46 6.21
CA GLU A 220 5.88 9.01 5.62
C GLU A 220 6.49 10.08 4.72
N ALA A 221 5.68 10.78 3.91
CA ALA A 221 6.15 11.91 3.12
C ALA A 221 6.77 13.01 3.99
N LEU A 222 6.15 13.34 5.12
CA LEU A 222 6.71 14.31 6.06
C LEU A 222 8.04 13.84 6.63
N LYS A 223 8.16 12.59 7.08
CA LYS A 223 9.42 12.03 7.61
C LYS A 223 10.55 12.16 6.58
N LEU A 224 10.28 11.78 5.33
CA LEU A 224 11.25 11.86 4.25
C LEU A 224 11.65 13.31 3.92
N ILE A 225 10.70 14.23 3.83
CA ILE A 225 10.99 15.65 3.55
C ILE A 225 11.83 16.30 4.65
N PHE A 226 11.52 16.02 5.92
CA PHE A 226 12.29 16.56 7.04
C PHE A 226 13.71 16.00 7.03
N ARG A 227 13.87 14.69 6.78
CA ARG A 227 15.18 14.03 6.68
C ARG A 227 16.02 14.59 5.53
N ALA A 228 15.41 14.83 4.38
CA ALA A 228 16.06 15.49 3.25
C ALA A 228 16.56 16.92 3.60
N LYS A 229 15.95 17.58 4.59
CA LYS A 229 16.39 18.89 5.11
C LYS A 229 17.32 18.79 6.33
N GLY A 230 17.83 17.61 6.65
CA GLY A 230 18.73 17.37 7.78
C GLY A 230 18.05 17.40 9.15
N ARG A 231 16.72 17.23 9.22
CA ARG A 231 15.95 17.12 10.46
C ARG A 231 15.37 15.72 10.60
N ASP A 232 15.51 15.10 11.76
CA ASP A 232 14.91 13.78 12.01
C ASP A 232 13.65 13.91 12.88
N ILE A 233 12.50 13.51 12.34
CA ILE A 233 11.21 13.44 13.06
C ILE A 233 10.76 11.99 13.27
N GLY A 234 11.63 11.02 13.01
CA GLY A 234 11.39 9.59 13.15
C GLY A 234 11.87 8.79 11.93
N PRO A 235 12.12 7.48 12.11
CA PRO A 235 12.49 6.59 11.01
C PRO A 235 11.34 6.44 10.00
N PRO A 236 11.67 6.33 8.68
CA PRO A 236 10.76 5.81 7.68
C PRO A 236 10.19 4.48 8.11
N MET A 237 8.98 4.19 7.64
CA MET A 237 8.32 2.92 7.88
C MET A 237 9.16 1.73 7.40
N ASP A 238 9.37 0.76 8.28
CA ASP A 238 10.01 -0.52 8.02
C ASP A 238 9.21 -1.62 8.74
N PRO A 239 8.65 -2.63 8.05
CA PRO A 239 8.70 -2.88 6.60
C PRO A 239 8.07 -1.78 5.72
N PRO A 240 8.53 -1.57 4.48
CA PRO A 240 8.07 -0.48 3.62
C PRO A 240 6.65 -0.67 3.08
N TYR A 241 6.07 -1.88 3.19
CA TYR A 241 4.75 -2.21 2.68
C TYR A 241 3.78 -2.56 3.80
N VAL A 242 2.58 -1.96 3.74
CA VAL A 242 1.49 -2.22 4.67
C VAL A 242 0.20 -2.50 3.91
N ASN A 243 -0.45 -3.60 4.26
CA ASN A 243 -1.81 -3.91 3.84
C ASN A 243 -2.78 -3.45 4.93
N TYR A 244 -3.89 -2.81 4.54
CA TYR A 244 -4.95 -2.41 5.45
C TYR A 244 -6.27 -3.03 5.02
N SER A 245 -6.86 -3.87 5.89
CA SER A 245 -8.18 -4.43 5.67
C SER A 245 -9.24 -3.54 6.34
N GLY A 246 -10.03 -2.82 5.54
CA GLY A 246 -11.15 -2.01 6.05
C GLY A 246 -12.28 -2.83 6.70
N ILE A 247 -12.39 -4.12 6.37
CA ILE A 247 -13.40 -5.03 6.95
C ILE A 247 -13.05 -5.38 8.39
N TYR A 248 -11.78 -5.71 8.64
CA TYR A 248 -11.32 -6.16 9.96
C TYR A 248 -10.63 -5.05 10.77
N GLY A 249 -10.31 -3.91 10.14
CA GLY A 249 -9.56 -2.82 10.76
C GLY A 249 -8.11 -3.18 11.08
N ILE A 250 -7.54 -4.16 10.36
CA ILE A 250 -6.21 -4.72 10.65
C ILE A 250 -5.17 -4.13 9.70
N PHE A 251 -4.00 -3.81 10.26
CA PHE A 251 -2.79 -3.49 9.52
C PHE A 251 -1.87 -4.70 9.51
N GLU A 252 -1.47 -5.14 8.32
CA GLU A 252 -0.53 -6.23 8.11
C GLU A 252 0.72 -5.68 7.44
N GLN A 253 1.85 -5.74 8.12
CA GLN A 253 3.13 -5.38 7.54
C GLN A 253 3.63 -6.54 6.69
N VAL A 254 3.97 -6.25 5.43
CA VAL A 254 4.52 -7.23 4.50
C VAL A 254 6.01 -6.92 4.36
N PRO A 255 6.91 -7.84 4.77
CA PRO A 255 8.33 -7.67 4.54
C PRO A 255 8.60 -7.83 3.04
N VAL A 256 8.79 -6.70 2.36
CA VAL A 256 9.11 -6.65 0.94
C VAL A 256 10.55 -6.22 0.79
N PHE A 257 11.34 -7.04 0.11
CA PHE A 257 12.74 -6.78 -0.17
C PHE A 257 12.94 -6.51 -1.65
N LYS A 258 13.90 -5.65 -1.96
CA LYS A 258 14.38 -5.43 -3.33
C LYS A 258 14.87 -6.77 -3.87
N ARG A 259 14.45 -7.12 -5.09
CA ARG A 259 14.95 -8.33 -5.76
C ARG A 259 16.10 -7.96 -6.69
N GLU A 260 17.21 -8.69 -6.60
CA GLU A 260 18.35 -8.55 -7.51
C GLU A 260 17.97 -8.88 -8.96
N ASP A 261 16.96 -9.73 -9.15
CA ASP A 261 16.45 -10.15 -10.46
C ASP A 261 15.34 -9.26 -11.03
N CYS A 262 15.11 -8.09 -10.42
CA CYS A 262 14.12 -7.14 -10.90
C CYS A 262 14.60 -6.48 -12.19
N ILE A 263 13.75 -6.44 -13.23
CA ILE A 263 14.08 -5.77 -14.51
C ILE A 263 14.23 -4.25 -14.32
N ASP A 264 13.52 -3.65 -13.36
CA ASP A 264 13.50 -2.19 -13.19
C ASP A 264 14.57 -1.66 -12.24
N CYS A 265 14.81 -2.35 -11.12
CA CYS A 265 15.75 -1.90 -10.07
C CYS A 265 16.81 -2.94 -9.70
N GLY A 266 16.85 -4.09 -10.38
CA GLY A 266 17.89 -5.08 -10.21
C GLY A 266 19.02 -4.88 -11.22
N ASP A 267 20.06 -5.69 -11.10
CA ASP A 267 21.28 -5.58 -11.93
C ASP A 267 21.17 -6.31 -13.27
N ILE A 268 19.97 -6.80 -13.63
CA ILE A 268 19.75 -7.63 -14.82
C ILE A 268 19.21 -6.78 -15.97
N GLU A 269 19.94 -6.75 -17.09
CA GLU A 269 19.40 -6.34 -18.39
C GLU A 269 18.49 -7.47 -18.93
N GLY A 270 17.18 -7.33 -18.75
CA GLY A 270 16.17 -8.28 -19.24
C GLY A 270 15.22 -7.65 -20.25
N GLU A 271 14.87 -8.39 -21.31
CA GLU A 271 13.77 -8.02 -22.21
C GLU A 271 12.43 -8.47 -21.61
N GLU A 272 11.53 -7.53 -21.36
CA GLU A 272 10.18 -7.84 -20.90
C GLU A 272 9.25 -8.04 -22.11
N ASN A 273 8.72 -9.26 -22.28
CA ASN A 273 7.69 -9.53 -23.28
C ASN A 273 6.34 -8.98 -22.79
N VAL A 274 6.04 -7.72 -23.11
CA VAL A 274 4.73 -7.13 -22.87
C VAL A 274 3.75 -7.63 -23.92
N SER A 275 2.84 -8.52 -23.55
CA SER A 275 1.73 -8.91 -24.41
C SER A 275 0.67 -7.82 -24.45
N ILE A 276 0.88 -6.80 -25.29
CA ILE A 276 -0.13 -5.78 -25.57
C ILE A 276 -1.16 -6.41 -26.51
N VAL A 277 -2.36 -6.70 -25.99
CA VAL A 277 -3.50 -7.07 -26.84
C VAL A 277 -4.01 -5.78 -27.46
N VAL A 278 -3.55 -5.48 -28.67
CA VAL A 278 -4.03 -4.31 -29.43
C VAL A 278 -5.48 -4.61 -29.86
N PRO A 279 -6.47 -3.76 -29.53
CA PRO A 279 -7.80 -3.91 -30.07
C PRO A 279 -7.72 -3.78 -31.60
N PHE A 280 -8.21 -4.79 -32.31
CA PHE A 280 -8.28 -4.73 -33.76
C PHE A 280 -9.34 -3.70 -34.14
N ASN A 281 -8.91 -2.54 -34.65
CA ASN A 281 -9.79 -1.68 -35.44
C ASN A 281 -10.09 -2.42 -36.75
N SER A 282 -11.29 -2.97 -36.87
CA SER A 282 -11.86 -3.46 -38.13
C SER A 282 -13.34 -3.10 -38.23
#